data_AF-A0AAW7AHE0-F1
#
_entry.id   AF-A0AAW7AHE0-F1
#
_cell.length_a   1.000
_cell.length_b   1.000
_cell.length_c   1.000
_cell.angle_alpha   90.00
_cell.angle_beta   90.00
_cell.angle_gamma   90.00
#
_symmetry.space_group_name_H-M   'P 1'
#
loop_
_entity.id
_entity.type
_entity.pdbx_description
1 polymer ?
#
loop_
_entity_poly.entity_id
_entity_poly.type
_entity_poly.pdbx_seq_one_letter_code
_entity_poly.pdbx_strand_id
1 'polypeptide(L)' 'MNIQEATELAMKKGKPIYREEWFDEELRPSEIIKLIPTNAFGYLVFVNQTFTPMWNPKAEDLISDDWIVPGIESKTY' A
#
# COMPACT_ATOMS: atom_id res chain seq x y z
N MET A 1 -8.88 -1.82 6.13
CA MET A 1 -8.25 -1.33 7.38
C MET A 1 -7.99 0.15 7.23
N ASN A 2 -7.85 0.91 8.32
CA ASN A 2 -7.29 2.26 8.21
C ASN A 2 -5.78 2.21 7.93
N ILE A 3 -5.20 3.35 7.56
CA ILE A 3 -3.79 3.42 7.18
C ILE A 3 -2.82 3.05 8.32
N GLN A 4 -3.19 3.35 9.57
CA GLN A 4 -2.34 3.07 10.74
C GLN A 4 -2.28 1.57 11.00
N GLU A 5 -3.44 0.92 11.06
CA GLU A 5 -3.58 -0.53 11.23
C GLU A 5 -2.84 -1.30 10.12
N ALA A 6 -3.06 -0.90 8.86
CA ALA A 6 -2.41 -1.52 7.72
C ALA A 6 -0.88 -1.36 7.81
N THR A 7 -0.40 -0.17 8.20
CA THR A 7 1.03 0.12 8.37
C THR A 7 1.66 -0.76 9.45
N GLU A 8 1.07 -0.81 10.64
CA GLU A 8 1.59 -1.62 11.75
C GLU A 8 1.66 -3.11 11.39
N LEU A 9 0.60 -3.63 10.78
CA LEU A 9 0.54 -5.02 10.34
C LEU A 9 1.57 -5.32 9.25
N ALA A 10 1.68 -4.44 8.25
CA ALA A 10 2.63 -4.55 7.15
C ALA A 10 4.08 -4.54 7.65
N MET A 11 4.44 -3.62 8.56
CA MET A 11 5.77 -3.60 9.17
C MET A 11 6.08 -4.88 9.94
N LYS A 12 5.11 -5.39 10.72
CA LYS A 12 5.27 -6.64 11.48
C LYS A 12 5.48 -7.86 10.57
N LYS A 13 4.94 -7.83 9.35
CA LYS A 13 4.96 -8.95 8.39
C LYS A 13 5.97 -8.78 7.26
N GLY A 14 6.66 -7.64 7.17
CA GLY A 14 7.53 -7.31 6.04
C GLY A 14 6.78 -7.27 4.71
N LYS A 15 5.55 -6.73 4.71
CA LYS A 15 4.67 -6.65 3.54
C LYS A 15 4.44 -5.19 3.14
N PRO A 16 4.09 -4.92 1.88
CA PRO A 16 3.63 -3.59 1.48
C PRO A 16 2.14 -3.38 1.86
N ILE A 17 1.63 -2.18 1.60
CA ILE A 17 0.21 -1.82 1.66
C ILE A 17 -0.22 -1.16 0.34
N TYR A 18 -1.51 -1.20 0.04
CA TYR A 18 -2.11 -0.46 -1.08
C TYR A 18 -3.58 -0.15 -0.75
N ARG A 19 -4.18 0.80 -1.47
CA ARG A 19 -5.62 1.05 -1.40
C ARG A 19 -6.35 0.23 -2.45
N GLU A 20 -7.55 -0.23 -2.12
CA GLU A 20 -8.40 -0.99 -3.04
C GLU A 20 -8.64 -0.24 -4.35
N GLU A 21 -8.89 1.07 -4.30
CA GLU A 21 -9.12 1.93 -5.47
C GLU A 21 -7.92 2.05 -6.43
N TRP A 22 -6.70 1.67 -6.01
CA TRP A 22 -5.53 1.66 -6.89
C TRP A 22 -5.44 0.38 -7.72
N PHE A 23 -6.30 -0.58 -7.44
CA PHE A 23 -6.44 -1.79 -8.23
C PHE A 23 -7.37 -1.51 -9.41
N ASP A 24 -6.83 -1.60 -10.60
CA ASP A 24 -7.58 -1.66 -11.84
C ASP A 24 -7.45 -3.09 -12.38
N GLU A 25 -8.56 -3.74 -12.72
CA GLU A 25 -8.59 -5.11 -13.21
C GLU A 25 -7.78 -5.29 -14.51
N GLU A 26 -7.54 -4.20 -15.24
CA GLU A 26 -6.71 -4.18 -16.44
C GLU A 26 -5.20 -4.14 -16.14
N LEU A 27 -4.79 -3.79 -14.91
CA LEU A 27 -3.38 -3.70 -14.53
C LEU A 27 -2.82 -5.08 -14.15
N ARG A 28 -1.61 -5.39 -14.63
CA ARG A 28 -0.89 -6.58 -14.17
C ARG A 28 -0.50 -6.41 -12.69
N PRO A 29 -0.33 -7.51 -11.93
CA PRO A 29 0.09 -7.44 -10.52
C PRO A 29 1.40 -6.68 -10.26
N SER A 30 2.26 -6.59 -11.28
CA SER A 30 3.53 -5.85 -11.27
C SER A 30 3.37 -4.35 -11.55
N GLU A 31 2.19 -3.89 -11.96
CA GLU A 31 1.89 -2.49 -12.32
C GLU A 31 1.09 -1.79 -11.21
N ILE A 32 0.54 -2.55 -10.25
CA ILE A 32 -0.15 -2.02 -9.08
C ILE A 32 0.86 -1.31 -8.16
N ILE A 33 0.56 -0.05 -7.84
CA ILE A 33 1.35 0.74 -6.89
C ILE A 33 1.16 0.16 -5.49
N LYS A 34 2.28 -0.16 -4.85
CA LYS A 34 2.33 -0.68 -3.48
C LYS A 34 3.30 0.17 -2.68
N LEU A 35 2.89 0.58 -1.49
CA LEU A 35 3.73 1.30 -0.56
C LEU A 35 4.42 0.31 0.36
N ILE A 36 5.71 0.49 0.61
CA ILE A 36 6.44 -0.28 1.61
C ILE A 36 6.56 0.62 2.84
N PRO A 37 5.83 0.34 3.94
CA PRO A 37 6.00 1.12 5.14
C PRO A 37 7.42 0.92 5.68
N THR A 38 8.09 2.04 5.96
CA THR A 38 9.46 2.05 6.45
C THR A 38 9.60 3.14 7.51
N ASN A 39 10.35 2.84 8.56
CA ASN A 39 10.79 3.84 9.54
C ASN A 39 12.13 4.48 9.15
N ALA A 40 12.64 4.16 7.96
CA ALA A 40 13.89 4.68 7.46
C ALA A 40 13.66 5.92 6.58
N PHE A 41 14.38 7.00 6.88
CA PHE A 41 14.35 8.22 6.08
C PHE A 41 14.94 7.97 4.68
N GLY A 42 14.22 8.36 3.63
CA GLY A 42 14.77 8.52 2.28
C GLY A 42 14.71 7.32 1.33
N TYR A 43 13.91 6.29 1.59
CA TYR A 43 13.81 5.13 0.69
C TYR A 43 12.65 5.22 -0.30
N LEU A 44 12.96 4.89 -1.57
CA LEU A 44 12.04 4.85 -2.72
C LEU A 44 11.52 3.43 -2.94
N VAL A 45 10.23 3.28 -3.26
CA VAL A 45 9.71 2.02 -3.82
C VAL A 45 9.85 2.07 -5.33
N PHE A 46 10.72 1.23 -5.87
CA PHE A 46 10.93 1.06 -7.32
C PHE A 46 10.02 -0.05 -7.84
N VAL A 47 9.10 0.28 -8.75
CA VAL A 47 8.35 -0.70 -9.54
C VAL A 47 8.80 -0.55 -11.00
N ASN A 48 9.41 -1.60 -11.57
CA ASN A 48 9.79 -1.70 -12.98
C ASN A 48 10.53 -0.48 -13.59
N GLN A 49 11.69 -0.11 -13.03
CA GLN A 49 12.63 0.91 -13.56
C GLN A 49 12.00 2.28 -13.92
N THR A 50 10.74 2.51 -13.54
CA THR A 50 9.97 3.71 -13.87
C THR A 50 9.76 4.46 -12.58
N PHE A 51 10.13 5.75 -12.54
CA PHE A 51 9.92 6.59 -11.38
C PHE A 51 8.41 6.77 -11.16
N THR A 52 7.87 6.13 -10.14
CA THR A 52 6.50 6.39 -9.69
C THR A 52 6.50 7.74 -8.96
N PRO A 53 5.57 8.66 -9.26
CA PRO A 53 5.46 9.91 -8.50
C PRO A 53 5.32 9.58 -7.01
N MET A 54 6.05 10.31 -6.16
CA MET A 54 5.99 10.15 -4.70
C MET A 54 4.54 10.20 -4.26
N TRP A 55 4.10 9.17 -3.55
CA TRP A 55 2.78 9.19 -2.93
C TRP A 55 2.77 10.31 -1.89
N ASN A 56 1.98 11.36 -2.18
CA ASN A 56 1.68 12.45 -1.28
C ASN A 56 0.26 12.22 -0.77
N PRO A 57 0.09 11.73 0.47
CA PRO A 57 -1.23 11.36 0.98
C PRO A 57 -2.20 12.54 0.89
N LYS A 58 -3.38 12.28 0.35
CA LYS A 58 -4.51 13.21 0.43
C LYS A 58 -5.25 13.03 1.76
N ALA A 59 -6.18 13.92 2.06
CA ALA A 59 -7.00 13.80 3.26
C ALA A 59 -7.79 12.49 3.28
N GLU A 60 -8.28 12.06 2.11
CA GLU A 60 -9.04 10.83 1.92
C GLU A 60 -8.21 9.58 2.27
N ASP A 61 -6.93 9.57 1.91
CA ASP A 61 -6.02 8.47 2.23
C ASP A 61 -5.89 8.23 3.74
N LEU A 62 -6.00 9.30 4.55
CA LEU A 62 -5.85 9.24 6.00
C LEU A 62 -7.12 8.77 6.72
N ILE A 63 -8.30 9.04 6.14
CA ILE A 63 -9.59 8.74 6.75
C ILE A 63 -10.25 7.47 6.19
N SER A 64 -9.70 6.91 5.12
CA SER A 64 -10.25 5.72 4.48
C SER A 64 -9.93 4.44 5.24
N ASP A 65 -10.88 3.48 5.19
CA ASP A 65 -10.78 2.14 5.77
C ASP A 65 -10.55 1.05 4.70
N ASP A 66 -10.15 1.44 3.49
CA ASP A 66 -9.93 0.55 2.33
C ASP A 66 -8.47 0.13 2.12
N TRP A 67 -7.63 0.27 3.15
CA TRP A 67 -6.24 -0.18 3.08
C TRP A 67 -6.11 -1.69 3.20
N ILE A 68 -5.28 -2.26 2.32
CA ILE A 68 -5.07 -3.70 2.18
C ILE A 68 -3.59 -4.05 2.38
N VAL A 69 -3.35 -5.15 3.11
CA VAL A 69 -2.05 -5.82 3.21
C VAL A 69 -2.11 -7.11 2.38
N PRO A 70 -1.39 -7.23 1.26
CA PRO A 70 -1.52 -8.36 0.34
C PRO A 70 -1.09 -9.67 1.01
N GLY A 71 -1.85 -10.73 0.73
CA GLY A 71 -1.63 -12.07 1.28
C GLY A 71 -2.02 -12.20 2.76
N ILE A 72 -2.71 -11.21 3.32
CA ILE A 72 -3.40 -11.31 4.60
C ILE A 72 -4.88 -11.13 4.29
N GLU A 73 -5.63 -12.22 4.24
CA GLU A 73 -7.09 -12.16 4.10
C GLU A 73 -7.65 -11.35 5.27
N SER A 74 -8.41 -10.29 4.98
CA SER A 74 -9.39 -9.82 5.94
C SER A 74 -10.38 -10.96 6.10
N LYS A 75 -10.36 -11.64 7.24
CA LYS A 75 -11.37 -12.65 7.55
C LYS A 75 -12.75 -11.99 7.44
N THR A 76 -13.44 -12.25 6.34
CA THR A 76 -14.87 -12.02 6.21
C THR A 76 -15.53 -13.11 7.06
N TYR A 77 -16.08 -12.73 8.21
CA TYR A 77 -17.02 -13.56 8.97
C TYR A 77 -18.44 -13.28 8.51
#